data_AF-A0A7X7ZJ63-F1
#
_entry.id   AF-A0A7X7ZJ63-F1
#
_cell.length_a   1.000
_cell.length_b   1.000
_cell.length_c   1.000
_cell.angle_alpha   90.00
_cell.angle_beta   90.00
_cell.angle_gamma   90.00
#
_symmetry.space_group_name_H-M   'P 1'
#
loop_
_entity.id
_entity.type
_entity.pdbx_description
1 polymer ?
#
loop_
_entity_poly.entity_id
_entity_poly.type
_entity_poly.pdbx_seq_one_letter_code
_entity_poly.pdbx_strand_id
1 'polypeptide(L)'
;MTDMTLKTILGGLFLAAGTAAFLTMMSLMGRPGRTADTGKGRRVHRVFGWLYVVLLVPLVYLGLDFVGEMGDGMSTRGALHAVLAVTLVSVLLLKVLVVRVFKGFVKNAPALGMAVFVLTLVVYLISGGFFLVQTLAAK
;
A
#
# COMPACT_ATOMS: atom_id res chain seq x y z
N MET A 1 6.69 1.24 -23.12
CA MET A 1 6.31 2.45 -22.35
C MET A 1 4.90 2.35 -21.76
N THR A 2 3.93 1.86 -22.52
CA THR A 2 2.52 1.68 -22.10
C THR A 2 2.35 0.88 -20.80
N ASP A 3 3.15 -0.17 -20.62
CA ASP A 3 3.13 -1.00 -19.40
C ASP A 3 3.59 -0.24 -18.14
N MET A 4 4.65 0.56 -18.24
CA MET A 4 5.14 1.37 -17.12
C MET A 4 4.16 2.49 -16.75
N THR A 5 3.53 3.14 -17.74
CA THR A 5 2.50 4.14 -17.49
C THR A 5 1.29 3.54 -16.77
N LEU A 6 0.84 2.35 -17.17
CA LEU A 6 -0.25 1.64 -16.51
C LEU A 6 0.11 1.29 -15.06
N LYS A 7 1.30 0.70 -14.83
CA LYS A 7 1.81 0.37 -13.49
C LYS A 7 1.91 1.60 -12.60
N THR A 8 2.36 2.74 -13.12
CA THR A 8 2.42 4.01 -12.39
C THR A 8 1.04 4.53 -12.04
N ILE A 9 0.06 4.49 -12.95
CA ILE A 9 -1.31 4.93 -12.67
C ILE A 9 -1.95 4.05 -11.60
N LEU A 10 -1.86 2.72 -11.75
CA LEU A 10 -2.38 1.78 -10.76
C LEU A 10 -1.71 1.96 -9.40
N GLY A 11 -0.37 2.09 -9.38
CA GLY A 11 0.39 2.38 -8.17
C GLY A 11 0.00 3.70 -7.51
N GLY A 12 -0.30 4.73 -8.31
CA GLY A 12 -0.74 6.04 -7.82
C GLY A 12 -2.12 5.97 -7.18
N LEU A 13 -3.08 5.28 -7.82
CA LEU A 13 -4.40 5.00 -7.25
C LEU A 13 -4.30 4.18 -5.95
N PHE A 14 -3.41 3.19 -5.94
CA PHE A 14 -3.13 2.37 -4.77
C PHE A 14 -2.58 3.19 -3.60
N LEU A 15 -1.61 4.07 -3.87
CA LEU A 15 -1.07 5.01 -2.88
C LEU A 15 -2.16 5.98 -2.38
N ALA A 16 -3.01 6.50 -3.26
CA ALA A 16 -4.10 7.40 -2.90
C ALA A 16 -5.13 6.71 -1.98
N ALA A 17 -5.55 5.49 -2.31
CA ALA A 17 -6.43 4.69 -1.46
C ALA A 17 -5.79 4.39 -0.10
N GLY A 18 -4.50 4.02 -0.09
CA GLY A 18 -3.72 3.79 1.13
C GLY A 18 -3.63 5.04 2.01
N THR A 19 -3.41 6.20 1.39
CA THR A 19 -3.35 7.50 2.06
C THR A 19 -4.69 7.86 2.69
N ALA A 20 -5.80 7.69 1.96
CA ALA A 20 -7.14 7.95 2.47
C ALA A 20 -7.50 7.00 3.64
N ALA A 21 -7.17 5.71 3.54
CA ALA A 21 -7.36 4.75 4.62
C ALA A 21 -6.50 5.08 5.86
N PHE A 22 -5.25 5.50 5.65
CA PHE A 22 -4.34 5.91 6.71
C PHE A 22 -4.83 7.19 7.42
N LEU A 23 -5.14 8.25 6.67
CA LEU A 23 -5.58 9.52 7.24
C LEU A 23 -6.92 9.41 7.98
N THR A 24 -7.84 8.57 7.49
CA THR A 24 -9.11 8.30 8.19
C THR A 24 -8.88 7.57 9.51
N MET A 25 -7.97 6.60 9.55
CA MET A 25 -7.57 5.94 10.79
C MET A 25 -6.93 6.92 11.77
N MET A 26 -5.98 7.74 11.31
CA MET A 26 -5.31 8.76 12.13
C MET A 26 -6.30 9.79 12.66
N SER A 27 -7.30 10.18 11.86
CA SER A 27 -8.33 11.13 12.28
C SER A 27 -9.25 10.55 13.35
N LEU A 28 -9.55 9.25 13.28
CA LEU A 28 -10.40 8.54 14.25
C LEU A 28 -9.69 8.23 15.57
N MET A 29 -8.37 7.99 15.53
CA MET A 29 -7.63 7.42 16.67
C MET A 29 -6.54 8.34 17.22
N GLY A 30 -6.09 9.33 16.46
CA GLY A 30 -4.92 10.16 16.77
C GLY A 30 -5.23 11.53 17.39
N ARG A 31 -6.51 11.89 17.63
CA ARG A 31 -6.89 13.19 18.20
C ARG A 31 -7.71 13.01 19.48
N PRO A 32 -7.07 13.14 20.67
CA PRO A 32 -7.79 13.13 21.94
C PRO A 32 -8.87 14.23 21.97
N GLY A 33 -10.06 13.92 22.50
CA GLY A 33 -11.12 14.91 22.74
C GLY A 33 -12.00 15.30 21.53
N ARG A 34 -11.75 14.77 20.32
CA ARG A 34 -12.63 15.00 19.17
C ARG A 34 -13.68 13.89 19.07
N THR A 35 -14.96 14.23 19.19
CA THR A 35 -16.09 13.35 18.87
C THR A 35 -16.18 13.20 17.34
N ALA A 36 -15.29 12.40 16.76
CA ALA A 36 -15.44 12.02 15.36
C ALA A 36 -16.81 11.32 15.20
N ASP A 37 -17.55 11.61 14.13
CA ASP A 37 -18.69 10.79 13.71
C ASP A 37 -18.15 9.39 13.42
N THR A 38 -18.14 8.55 14.47
CA THR A 38 -17.42 7.28 14.49
C THR A 38 -18.00 6.32 13.46
N GLY A 39 -19.27 6.46 13.10
CA GLY A 39 -19.95 5.68 12.08
C GLY A 39 -19.44 6.01 10.68
N LYS A 40 -19.49 7.29 10.28
CA LYS A 40 -19.05 7.72 8.93
C LYS A 40 -17.56 7.48 8.72
N GLY A 41 -16.71 7.86 9.68
CA GLY A 41 -15.27 7.68 9.54
C GLY A 41 -14.86 6.21 9.41
N ARG A 42 -15.48 5.31 10.20
CA ARG A 42 -15.23 3.86 10.08
C ARG A 42 -15.67 3.31 8.73
N ARG A 43 -16.80 3.79 8.17
CA ARG A 43 -17.26 3.40 6.84
C ARG A 43 -16.27 3.83 5.77
N VAL A 44 -15.81 5.08 5.81
CA VAL A 44 -14.83 5.63 4.86
C VAL A 44 -13.51 4.83 4.93
N HIS A 45 -12.97 4.59 6.13
CA HIS A 45 -11.78 3.75 6.31
C HIS A 45 -11.95 2.35 5.69
N ARG A 46 -13.12 1.73 5.89
CA ARG A 46 -13.43 0.41 5.34
C ARG A 46 -13.51 0.41 3.82
N VAL A 47 -14.12 1.42 3.21
CA VAL A 47 -14.22 1.56 1.74
C VAL A 47 -12.82 1.68 1.14
N PHE A 48 -12.00 2.61 1.64
CA PHE A 48 -10.64 2.77 1.14
C PHE A 48 -9.74 1.57 1.45
N GLY A 49 -9.95 0.89 2.59
CA GLY A 49 -9.25 -0.35 2.91
C GLY A 49 -9.56 -1.49 1.94
N TRP A 50 -10.82 -1.62 1.49
CA TRP A 50 -11.17 -2.59 0.45
C TRP A 50 -10.68 -2.18 -0.93
N LEU A 51 -10.81 -0.91 -1.29
CA LEU A 51 -10.26 -0.38 -2.54
C LEU A 51 -8.75 -0.63 -2.63
N TYR A 52 -8.03 -0.41 -1.54
CA TYR A 52 -6.60 -0.71 -1.43
C TYR A 52 -6.30 -2.19 -1.72
N VAL A 53 -7.06 -3.12 -1.13
CA VAL A 53 -6.88 -4.56 -1.39
C VAL A 53 -7.19 -4.91 -2.86
N VAL A 54 -8.26 -4.36 -3.42
CA VAL A 54 -8.64 -4.59 -4.84
C VAL A 54 -7.55 -4.09 -5.78
N LEU A 55 -6.95 -2.93 -5.51
CA LEU A 55 -5.85 -2.37 -6.31
C LEU A 55 -4.53 -3.13 -6.12
N LEU A 56 -4.30 -3.74 -4.95
CA LEU A 56 -3.10 -4.52 -4.69
C LEU A 56 -3.04 -5.79 -5.53
N VAL A 57 -4.17 -6.47 -5.77
CA VAL A 57 -4.23 -7.74 -6.51
C VAL A 57 -3.58 -7.65 -7.91
N PRO A 58 -3.97 -6.73 -8.81
CA PRO A 58 -3.33 -6.62 -10.11
C PRO A 58 -1.87 -6.18 -10.01
N LEU A 59 -1.50 -5.34 -9.03
CA LEU A 59 -0.09 -4.95 -8.82
C LEU A 59 0.78 -6.14 -8.39
N VAL A 60 0.26 -7.03 -7.54
CA VAL A 60 0.95 -8.28 -7.17
C VAL A 60 1.10 -9.18 -8.38
N TYR A 61 0.04 -9.36 -9.19
CA TYR A 61 0.12 -10.16 -10.41
C TYR A 61 1.22 -9.64 -11.36
N LEU A 62 1.23 -8.34 -11.64
CA LEU A 62 2.24 -7.70 -12.49
C LEU A 62 3.66 -7.77 -11.89
N GLY A 63 3.77 -7.77 -10.57
CA GLY A 63 5.05 -7.93 -9.86
C GLY A 63 5.59 -9.36 -9.96
N LEU A 64 4.73 -10.37 -9.82
CA LEU A 64 5.10 -11.77 -9.96
C LEU A 64 5.53 -12.10 -11.39
N ASP A 65 4.81 -11.58 -12.37
CA ASP A 65 5.14 -11.69 -13.79
C ASP A 65 6.54 -11.10 -14.07
N PHE A 66 6.80 -9.89 -13.58
CA PHE A 66 8.13 -9.25 -13.70
C PHE A 66 9.26 -10.06 -13.03
N VAL A 67 9.02 -10.65 -11.86
CA VAL A 67 10.02 -11.51 -11.21
C VAL A 67 10.27 -12.78 -12.03
N GLY A 68 9.23 -13.36 -12.62
CA GLY A 68 9.34 -14.54 -13.48
C GLY A 68 10.12 -14.26 -14.76
N GLU A 69 9.88 -13.11 -15.41
CA GLU A 69 10.58 -12.69 -16.61
C GLU A 69 12.06 -12.36 -16.35
N MET A 70 12.35 -11.65 -15.26
CA MET A 70 13.70 -11.17 -14.98
C MET A 70 14.60 -12.22 -14.32
N GLY A 71 14.04 -13.08 -13.46
CA GLY A 71 14.80 -14.05 -12.67
C GLY A 71 16.00 -13.40 -11.95
N ASP A 72 17.17 -14.03 -12.11
CA ASP A 72 18.45 -13.54 -11.55
C ASP A 72 18.98 -12.26 -12.23
N GLY A 73 18.38 -11.83 -13.34
CA GLY A 73 18.72 -10.61 -14.06
C GLY A 73 18.16 -9.33 -13.43
N MET A 74 17.43 -9.42 -12.31
CA MET A 74 16.88 -8.25 -11.63
C MET A 74 17.98 -7.28 -11.17
N SER A 75 17.83 -6.00 -11.53
CA SER A 75 18.62 -4.94 -10.91
C SER A 75 18.42 -4.88 -9.39
N THR A 76 19.38 -4.31 -8.66
CA THR A 76 19.27 -4.07 -7.20
C THR A 76 17.99 -3.36 -6.81
N ARG A 77 17.53 -2.39 -7.61
CA ARG A 77 16.26 -1.69 -7.39
C ARG A 77 15.05 -2.62 -7.55
N GLY A 78 15.07 -3.50 -8.55
CA GLY A 78 14.03 -4.51 -8.78
C GLY A 78 13.95 -5.51 -7.63
N ALA A 79 15.09 -6.04 -7.20
CA ALA A 79 15.17 -6.95 -6.05
C ALA A 79 14.67 -6.29 -4.75
N LEU A 80 15.08 -5.06 -4.48
CA LEU A 80 14.62 -4.30 -3.31
C LEU A 80 13.10 -4.05 -3.36
N HIS A 81 12.55 -3.70 -4.54
CA HIS A 81 11.12 -3.56 -4.72
C HIS A 81 10.38 -4.87 -4.42
N ALA A 82 10.85 -6.00 -4.95
CA ALA A 82 10.23 -7.30 -4.73
C ALA A 82 10.20 -7.66 -3.22
N VAL A 83 11.32 -7.51 -2.50
CA VAL A 83 11.38 -7.79 -1.06
C VAL A 83 10.43 -6.89 -0.26
N LEU A 84 10.40 -5.59 -0.57
CA LEU A 84 9.49 -4.66 0.11
C LEU A 84 8.02 -4.93 -0.22
N ALA A 85 7.71 -5.32 -1.46
CA ALA A 85 6.35 -5.68 -1.89
C ALA A 85 5.86 -6.97 -1.19
N VAL A 86 6.71 -8.00 -1.09
CA VAL A 86 6.41 -9.22 -0.32
C VAL A 86 6.21 -8.91 1.17
N THR A 87 7.05 -8.02 1.73
CA THR A 87 6.90 -7.55 3.11
C THR A 87 5.57 -6.82 3.29
N LEU A 88 5.18 -5.96 2.36
CA LEU A 88 3.90 -5.26 2.38
C LEU A 88 2.71 -6.22 2.40
N VAL A 89 2.71 -7.22 1.52
CA VAL A 89 1.66 -8.26 1.47
C VAL A 89 1.62 -9.03 2.79
N SER A 90 2.78 -9.41 3.33
CA SER A 90 2.89 -10.15 4.59
C SER A 90 2.34 -9.36 5.77
N VAL A 91 2.67 -8.07 5.89
CA VAL A 91 2.16 -7.19 6.96
C VAL A 91 0.65 -6.95 6.81
N LEU A 92 0.15 -6.83 5.57
CA LEU A 92 -1.28 -6.70 5.32
C LEU A 92 -2.05 -7.97 5.74
N LEU A 93 -1.53 -9.16 5.40
CA LEU A 93 -2.12 -10.43 5.85
C LEU A 93 -2.11 -10.53 7.37
N LEU A 94 -1.00 -10.17 8.03
CA LEU A 94 -0.92 -10.12 9.49
C LEU A 94 -1.96 -9.17 10.07
N LYS A 95 -2.14 -7.98 9.49
CA LYS A 95 -3.19 -7.03 9.90
C LYS A 95 -4.58 -7.64 9.78
N VAL A 96 -4.87 -8.34 8.68
CA VAL A 96 -6.16 -9.02 8.49
C VAL A 96 -6.37 -10.11 9.54
N LEU A 97 -5.35 -10.94 9.81
CA LEU A 97 -5.41 -11.97 10.84
C LEU A 97 -5.65 -11.39 12.23
N VAL A 98 -4.96 -10.31 12.60
CA VAL A 98 -5.15 -9.61 13.88
C VAL A 98 -6.58 -9.07 14.01
N VAL A 99 -7.15 -8.49 12.96
CA VAL A 99 -8.49 -7.89 13.01
C VAL A 99 -9.61 -8.92 12.94
N ARG A 100 -9.42 -10.04 12.22
CA ARG A 100 -10.48 -11.04 11.96
C ARG A 100 -10.42 -12.27 12.85
N VAL A 101 -9.21 -12.75 13.17
CA VAL A 101 -8.98 -14.03 13.84
C VAL A 101 -8.47 -13.80 15.26
N PHE A 102 -7.34 -13.11 15.40
CA PHE A 102 -6.65 -12.96 16.69
C PHE A 102 -7.04 -11.67 17.41
N LYS A 103 -8.31 -11.57 17.83
CA LYS A 103 -8.90 -10.35 18.41
C LYS A 103 -8.14 -9.79 19.63
N GLY A 104 -7.39 -10.63 20.36
CA GLY A 104 -6.53 -10.20 21.48
C GLY A 104 -5.41 -9.23 21.08
N PHE A 105 -5.01 -9.22 19.81
CA PHE A 105 -3.97 -8.31 19.28
C PHE A 105 -4.53 -7.06 18.60
N VAL A 106 -5.85 -6.82 18.62
CA VAL A 106 -6.48 -5.69 17.89
C VAL A 106 -5.93 -4.33 18.29
N LYS A 107 -5.42 -4.18 19.53
CA LYS A 107 -4.72 -2.97 19.98
C LYS A 107 -3.50 -2.61 19.11
N ASN A 108 -2.91 -3.59 18.42
CA ASN A 108 -1.77 -3.42 17.51
C ASN A 108 -2.20 -3.08 16.06
N ALA A 109 -3.49 -3.17 15.73
CA ALA A 109 -3.98 -2.94 14.36
C ALA A 109 -3.62 -1.54 13.79
N PRO A 110 -3.61 -0.45 14.58
CA PRO A 110 -3.16 0.85 14.08
C PRO A 110 -1.70 0.84 13.65
N ALA A 111 -0.80 0.25 14.46
CA ALA A 111 0.62 0.15 14.14
C ALA A 111 0.86 -0.63 12.84
N LEU A 112 0.16 -1.75 12.66
CA LEU A 112 0.19 -2.50 11.40
C LEU A 112 -0.36 -1.68 10.22
N GLY A 113 -1.41 -0.87 10.45
CA GLY A 113 -1.93 0.07 9.45
C GLY A 113 -0.90 1.13 9.03
N MET A 114 -0.14 1.68 9.98
CA MET A 114 0.94 2.62 9.69
C MET A 114 2.07 1.94 8.91
N ALA A 115 2.47 0.72 9.31
CA ALA A 115 3.48 -0.06 8.60
C ALA A 115 3.09 -0.35 7.14
N VAL A 116 1.84 -0.77 6.90
CA VAL A 116 1.28 -0.95 5.54
C VAL A 116 1.38 0.33 4.73
N PHE A 117 1.04 1.49 5.30
CA PHE A 117 1.12 2.77 4.60
C PHE A 117 2.57 3.15 4.26
N VAL A 118 3.50 3.04 5.22
CA VAL A 118 4.93 3.35 4.99
C VAL A 118 5.51 2.46 3.90
N LEU A 119 5.25 1.15 3.96
CA LEU A 119 5.71 0.20 2.93
C LEU A 119 5.11 0.54 1.55
N THR A 120 3.83 0.89 1.50
CA THR A 120 3.17 1.33 0.25
C THR A 120 3.88 2.54 -0.35
N LEU A 121 4.14 3.56 0.49
CA LEU A 121 4.81 4.78 0.07
C LEU A 121 6.21 4.49 -0.47
N VAL A 122 7.01 3.72 0.26
CA VAL A 122 8.38 3.39 -0.16
C VAL A 122 8.38 2.59 -1.46
N VAL A 123 7.55 1.53 -1.56
CA VAL A 123 7.43 0.70 -2.76
C VAL A 123 7.04 1.53 -3.99
N TYR A 124 6.10 2.47 -3.83
CA TYR A 124 5.70 3.38 -4.91
C TYR A 124 6.83 4.33 -5.30
N LEU A 125 7.52 4.94 -4.34
CA LEU A 125 8.58 5.91 -4.61
C LEU A 125 9.77 5.30 -5.38
N ILE A 126 10.17 4.08 -5.05
CA ILE A 126 11.28 3.39 -5.74
C ILE A 126 10.89 2.84 -7.13
N SER A 127 9.61 2.92 -7.52
CA SER A 127 9.09 2.43 -8.79
C SER A 127 8.38 3.54 -9.58
N GLY A 128 7.06 3.67 -9.42
CA GLY A 128 6.24 4.66 -10.12
C GLY A 128 6.69 6.09 -9.87
N GLY A 129 7.04 6.43 -8.62
CA GLY A 129 7.59 7.74 -8.27
C GLY A 129 8.90 8.04 -9.00
N PHE A 130 9.83 7.07 -9.01
CA PHE A 130 11.10 7.18 -9.73
C PHE A 130 10.91 7.34 -11.24
N PHE A 131 9.96 6.60 -11.83
CA PHE A 131 9.60 6.74 -13.25
C PHE A 131 9.07 8.15 -13.57
N LEU A 132 8.20 8.71 -12.71
CA LEU A 132 7.69 10.07 -12.89
C LEU A 132 8.82 11.12 -12.84
N VAL A 133 9.73 11.01 -11.87
CA VAL A 133 10.88 11.93 -11.76
C VAL A 133 11.75 11.90 -13.01
N GLN A 134 12.12 10.71 -13.49
CA GLN A 134 12.90 10.58 -14.73
C GLN A 134 12.18 11.19 -15.93
N THR A 135 10.86 10.95 -16.05
CA THR A 135 10.06 11.46 -17.17
C THR A 135 9.95 12.98 -17.15
N LEU A 136 9.88 13.58 -15.97
CA LEU A 136 9.85 15.04 -15.80
C LEU A 136 11.22 15.69 -16.03
N ALA A 137 12.32 15.03 -15.63
CA ALA A 137 13.68 15.53 -15.79
C ALA A 137 14.23 15.38 -17.22
N ALA A 138 13.67 14.45 -18.00
CA ALA A 138 14.02 14.25 -19.41
C ALA A 138 13.30 15.22 -20.37
N LYS A 139 12.46 16.11 -19.84
CA LYS A 139 11.79 17.20 -20.55
C LYS A 139 12.45 18.52 -20.22
#